data_AF-A0A1M7UUU9-F1
#
_entry.id   AF-A0A1M7UUU9-F1
#
_cell.length_a   1.000
_cell.length_b   1.000
_cell.length_c   1.000
_cell.angle_alpha   90.00
_cell.angle_beta   90.00
_cell.angle_gamma   90.00
#
_symmetry.space_group_name_H-M   'P 1'
#
loop_
_entity.id
_entity.type
_entity.pdbx_description
1 polymer ?
#
loop_
_entity_poly.entity_id
_entity_poly.type
_entity_poly.pdbx_seq_one_letter_code
_entity_poly.pdbx_strand_id
1 'polypeptide(L)'
;MPRKKAIDGPTQQIRLRVPGDLQKRIESAAAESGVSVNKEILKRLNRSFGPQWRSFNDPKVYAIVDLIAEVVHHAGRLTGDWAPGPWYDQPYAFHQVLEAISVALRSIAPDGKPDDFPPTLSRSSDRALLMGMGKLAAESVVGLVDLGHERVVGTGLSKEERELGARLRTGLGHIAERIPNSASLEKTSKQVRGK
;
A
#
# COMPACT_ATOMS: atom_id res chain seq x y z
N MET A 1 11.70 -14.34 28.43
CA MET A 1 10.93 -14.02 27.21
C MET A 1 10.96 -15.23 26.27
N PRO A 2 9.81 -15.74 25.80
CA PRO A 2 9.76 -16.89 24.91
C PRO A 2 10.32 -16.53 23.52
N ARG A 3 11.32 -17.27 23.04
CA ARG A 3 11.82 -17.18 21.66
C ARG A 3 10.72 -17.66 20.72
N LYS A 4 10.29 -16.83 19.76
CA LYS A 4 9.43 -17.27 18.64
C LYS A 4 10.05 -18.53 18.01
N LYS A 5 9.29 -19.62 17.92
CA LYS A 5 9.69 -20.83 17.19
C LYS A 5 10.10 -20.42 15.78
N ALA A 6 11.32 -20.77 15.39
CA ALA A 6 11.78 -20.61 14.02
C ALA A 6 10.87 -21.42 13.09
N ILE A 7 10.80 -21.03 11.82
CA ILE A 7 10.09 -21.80 10.80
C ILE A 7 10.88 -23.12 10.65
N ASP A 8 10.43 -24.17 11.37
CA ASP A 8 11.07 -25.48 11.44
C ASP A 8 10.78 -26.30 10.16
N GLY A 9 11.28 -25.81 9.02
CA GLY A 9 11.39 -26.58 7.78
C GLY A 9 12.85 -26.94 7.50
N PRO A 10 13.14 -28.03 6.78
CA PRO A 10 14.50 -28.36 6.38
C PRO A 10 15.09 -27.21 5.56
N THR A 11 16.19 -26.63 6.02
CA THR A 11 16.92 -25.59 5.28
C THR A 11 17.80 -26.26 4.23
N GLN A 12 17.65 -25.86 2.97
CA GLN A 12 18.50 -26.31 1.88
C GLN A 12 19.55 -25.24 1.57
N GLN A 13 20.82 -25.63 1.53
CA GLN A 13 21.89 -24.71 1.14
C GLN A 13 21.83 -24.46 -0.37
N ILE A 14 21.66 -23.20 -0.77
CA ILE A 14 21.71 -22.78 -2.18
C ILE A 14 23.06 -22.11 -2.43
N ARG A 15 23.83 -22.63 -3.41
CA ARG A 15 25.05 -21.97 -3.88
C ARG A 15 24.71 -21.01 -5.01
N LEU A 16 24.67 -19.71 -4.71
CA LEU A 16 24.42 -18.66 -5.69
C LEU A 16 25.75 -18.14 -6.24
N ARG A 17 25.89 -18.10 -7.56
CA ARG A 17 26.96 -17.35 -8.24
C ARG A 17 26.41 -15.97 -8.56
N VAL A 18 26.95 -14.94 -7.93
CA VAL A 18 26.55 -13.55 -8.14
C VAL A 18 27.76 -12.72 -8.58
N PRO A 19 27.56 -11.68 -9.40
CA PRO A 19 28.59 -10.69 -9.67
C PRO A 19 29.16 -10.09 -8.37
N GLY A 20 30.47 -9.81 -8.34
CA GLY A 20 31.16 -9.34 -7.14
C GLY A 20 30.69 -7.96 -6.65
N ASP A 21 30.23 -7.10 -7.55
CA ASP A 21 29.60 -5.82 -7.24
C ASP A 21 28.23 -6.01 -6.55
N LEU A 22 27.41 -6.95 -7.04
CA LEU A 22 26.13 -7.28 -6.41
C LEU A 22 26.33 -7.86 -5.01
N GLN A 23 27.33 -8.73 -4.82
CA GLN A 23 27.68 -9.25 -3.50
C GLN A 23 27.99 -8.12 -2.51
N LYS A 24 28.86 -7.17 -2.91
CA LYS A 24 29.20 -6.01 -2.08
C LYS A 24 27.97 -5.18 -1.70
N ARG A 25 27.06 -4.95 -2.65
CA ARG A 25 25.80 -4.23 -2.40
C ARG A 25 24.91 -4.94 -1.38
N ILE A 26 24.84 -6.28 -1.44
CA ILE A 26 24.07 -7.07 -0.46
C ILE A 26 24.74 -7.02 0.92
N GLU A 27 26.07 -7.10 0.98
CA GLU A 27 26.84 -7.01 2.22
C GLU A 27 26.65 -5.64 2.90
N SER A 28 26.76 -4.53 2.15
CA SER A 28 26.47 -3.19 2.66
C SER A 28 25.05 -3.07 3.19
N ALA A 29 24.05 -3.52 2.44
CA ALA A 29 22.66 -3.46 2.88
C ALA A 29 22.38 -4.32 4.13
N ALA A 30 23.05 -5.47 4.25
CA ALA A 30 22.96 -6.33 5.42
C ALA A 30 23.59 -5.67 6.66
N ALA A 31 24.74 -5.01 6.49
CA ALA A 31 25.42 -4.25 7.54
C ALA A 31 24.58 -3.05 8.03
N GLU A 32 24.05 -2.25 7.10
CA GLU A 32 23.14 -1.12 7.39
C GLU A 32 21.89 -1.59 8.15
N SER A 33 21.36 -2.76 7.79
CA SER A 33 20.17 -3.35 8.42
C SER A 33 20.47 -4.12 9.72
N GLY A 34 21.74 -4.29 10.11
CA GLY A 34 22.14 -5.07 11.28
C GLY A 34 21.73 -6.55 11.21
N VAL A 35 21.72 -7.14 10.00
CA VAL A 35 21.35 -8.56 9.77
C VAL A 35 22.45 -9.31 9.02
N SER A 36 22.41 -10.65 9.05
CA SER A 36 23.34 -11.44 8.23
C SER A 36 23.02 -11.32 6.74
N VAL A 37 24.04 -11.46 5.89
CA VAL A 37 23.90 -11.49 4.42
C VAL A 37 22.82 -12.48 3.98
N ASN A 38 22.81 -13.69 4.55
CA ASN A 38 21.80 -14.70 4.23
C ASN A 38 20.37 -14.24 4.59
N LYS A 39 20.20 -13.56 5.72
CA LYS A 39 18.89 -13.02 6.15
C LYS A 39 18.43 -11.88 5.23
N GLU A 40 19.34 -11.04 4.77
CA GLU A 40 19.04 -9.98 3.79
C GLU A 40 18.68 -10.56 2.41
N ILE A 41 19.41 -11.60 1.95
CA ILE A 41 19.07 -12.33 0.71
C ILE A 41 17.66 -12.92 0.82
N LEU A 42 17.38 -13.67 1.90
CA LEU A 42 16.05 -14.26 2.10
C LEU A 42 14.96 -13.20 2.20
N LYS A 43 15.21 -12.07 2.87
CA LYS A 43 14.27 -10.94 2.95
C LYS A 43 13.94 -10.40 1.56
N ARG A 44 14.94 -10.22 0.69
CA ARG A 44 14.76 -9.74 -0.69
C ARG A 44 14.05 -10.77 -1.57
N LEU A 45 14.42 -12.04 -1.48
CA LEU A 45 13.76 -13.12 -2.21
C LEU A 45 12.30 -13.28 -1.77
N ASN A 46 12.03 -13.24 -0.47
CA ASN A 46 10.65 -13.26 0.04
C ASN A 46 9.86 -12.03 -0.44
N ARG A 47 10.51 -10.87 -0.57
CA ARG A 47 9.88 -9.69 -1.16
C ARG A 47 9.60 -9.88 -2.65
N SER A 48 10.50 -10.48 -3.42
CA SER A 48 10.31 -10.71 -4.87
C SER A 48 9.30 -11.82 -5.17
N PHE A 49 9.24 -12.86 -4.34
CA PHE A 49 8.30 -13.98 -4.48
C PHE A 49 7.00 -13.76 -3.72
N GLY A 50 6.93 -12.74 -2.87
CA GLY A 50 5.75 -12.45 -2.08
C GLY A 50 4.51 -12.24 -2.96
N PRO A 51 3.31 -12.62 -2.50
CA PRO A 51 2.05 -12.41 -3.23
C PRO A 51 1.77 -10.93 -3.56
N GLN A 52 2.54 -10.03 -2.93
CA GLN A 52 2.52 -8.57 -3.02
C GLN A 52 2.58 -8.07 -4.47
N TRP A 53 3.40 -8.68 -5.32
CA TRP A 53 3.60 -8.23 -6.70
C TRP A 53 2.80 -9.03 -7.72
N ARG A 54 2.47 -10.29 -7.41
CA ARG A 54 1.67 -11.16 -8.27
C ARG A 54 0.18 -10.78 -8.30
N SER A 55 -0.28 -9.93 -7.39
CA SER A 55 -1.67 -9.46 -7.37
C SER A 55 -1.97 -8.55 -8.56
N PHE A 56 -0.96 -7.88 -9.11
CA PHE A 56 -1.09 -7.02 -10.26
C PHE A 56 -0.80 -7.83 -11.52
N ASN A 57 -1.86 -8.34 -12.16
CA ASN A 57 -1.74 -9.00 -13.46
C ASN A 57 -1.42 -8.02 -14.61
N ASP A 58 -1.45 -6.70 -14.35
CA ASP A 58 -1.16 -5.66 -15.34
C ASP A 58 0.19 -4.97 -15.02
N PRO A 59 1.20 -5.09 -15.91
CA PRO A 59 2.48 -4.38 -15.79
C PRO A 59 2.35 -2.86 -15.66
N LYS A 60 1.28 -2.25 -16.19
CA LYS A 60 1.06 -0.80 -16.08
C LYS A 60 0.68 -0.41 -14.65
N VAL A 61 -0.14 -1.20 -13.98
CA VAL A 61 -0.50 -0.94 -12.57
C VAL A 61 0.74 -1.04 -11.70
N TYR A 62 1.62 -2.00 -11.98
CA TYR A 62 2.91 -2.11 -11.31
C TYR A 62 3.75 -0.84 -11.48
N ALA A 63 3.90 -0.34 -12.71
CA ALA A 63 4.64 0.89 -12.98
C ALA A 63 4.05 2.12 -12.26
N ILE A 64 2.72 2.20 -12.13
CA ILE A 64 2.05 3.28 -11.38
C ILE A 64 2.36 3.18 -9.88
N VAL A 65 2.32 1.98 -9.30
CA VAL A 65 2.65 1.78 -7.87
C VAL A 65 4.11 2.13 -7.60
N ASP A 66 5.02 1.72 -8.48
CA ASP A 66 6.45 2.08 -8.37
C ASP A 66 6.67 3.59 -8.49
N LEU A 67 5.98 4.26 -9.42
CA LEU A 67 6.01 5.73 -9.53
C LEU A 67 5.54 6.40 -8.23
N ILE A 68 4.41 5.96 -7.66
CA ILE A 68 3.91 6.49 -6.38
C ILE A 68 4.95 6.28 -5.26
N ALA A 69 5.58 5.11 -5.20
CA ALA A 69 6.58 4.81 -4.17
C ALA A 69 7.81 5.73 -4.28
N GLU A 70 8.31 5.98 -5.49
CA GLU A 70 9.43 6.90 -5.72
C GLU A 70 9.06 8.35 -5.39
N VAL A 71 7.86 8.80 -5.78
CA VAL A 71 7.35 10.14 -5.45
C VAL A 71 7.25 10.32 -3.93
N VAL A 72 6.69 9.34 -3.22
CA VAL A 72 6.61 9.33 -1.76
C VAL A 72 8.01 9.39 -1.13
N HIS A 73 8.96 8.60 -1.64
CA HIS A 73 10.33 8.59 -1.13
C HIS A 73 11.01 9.96 -1.29
N HIS A 74 10.93 10.54 -2.49
CA HIS A 74 11.55 11.83 -2.78
C HIS A 74 10.89 12.99 -2.03
N ALA A 75 9.55 13.10 -2.07
CA ALA A 75 8.82 14.15 -1.37
C ALA A 75 9.00 14.03 0.15
N GLY A 76 8.90 12.82 0.70
CA GLY A 76 9.11 12.55 2.11
C GLY A 76 10.51 12.98 2.56
N ARG A 77 11.55 12.67 1.76
CA ARG A 77 12.92 13.11 2.04
C ARG A 77 13.05 14.64 2.05
N LEU A 78 12.52 15.32 1.04
CA LEU A 78 12.57 16.78 0.95
C LEU A 78 11.87 17.47 2.12
N THR A 79 10.75 16.91 2.59
CA THR A 79 10.03 17.45 3.75
C THR A 79 10.69 17.13 5.08
N GLY A 80 11.41 16.02 5.17
CA GLY A 80 12.12 15.60 6.38
C GLY A 80 13.25 16.55 6.78
N ASP A 81 13.80 17.30 5.82
CA ASP A 81 14.77 18.35 6.10
C ASP A 81 14.17 19.49 6.93
N TRP A 82 12.84 19.67 6.90
CA TRP A 82 12.14 20.81 7.51
C TRP A 82 11.37 20.42 8.78
N ALA A 83 11.23 19.13 9.07
CA ALA A 83 10.49 18.65 10.21
C ALA A 83 11.11 17.36 10.78
N PRO A 84 11.38 17.29 12.10
CA PRO A 84 12.07 16.16 12.70
C PRO A 84 11.19 14.89 12.78
N GLY A 85 11.66 13.80 12.20
CA GLY A 85 11.00 12.49 12.24
C GLY A 85 10.50 11.99 10.89
N PRO A 86 9.78 10.86 10.85
CA PRO A 86 9.25 10.31 9.61
C PRO A 86 8.16 11.20 9.02
N TRP A 87 8.17 11.40 7.70
CA TRP A 87 7.18 12.22 6.99
C TRP A 87 5.74 11.77 7.27
N TYR A 88 5.54 10.46 7.43
CA TYR A 88 4.22 9.89 7.67
C TYR A 88 3.68 10.20 9.06
N ASP A 89 4.49 10.64 10.03
CA ASP A 89 4.06 11.02 11.38
C ASP A 89 3.79 12.53 11.52
N GLN A 90 4.03 13.30 10.47
CA GLN A 90 3.95 14.75 10.49
C GLN A 90 2.84 15.23 9.53
N PRO A 91 1.81 15.95 10.02
CA PRO A 91 0.69 16.37 9.18
C PRO A 91 1.10 17.21 7.96
N TYR A 92 2.05 18.13 8.14
CA TYR A 92 2.54 18.97 7.03
C TYR A 92 3.27 18.14 5.97
N ALA A 93 4.25 17.32 6.35
CA ALA A 93 5.01 16.49 5.43
C ALA A 93 4.11 15.45 4.71
N PHE A 94 3.18 14.84 5.45
CA PHE A 94 2.18 13.94 4.88
C PHE A 94 1.34 14.63 3.81
N HIS A 95 0.88 15.86 4.05
CA HIS A 95 0.13 16.63 3.06
C HIS A 95 0.96 16.96 1.81
N GLN A 96 2.24 17.32 1.97
CA GLN A 96 3.12 17.55 0.83
C GLN A 96 3.32 16.29 -0.01
N VAL A 97 3.44 15.13 0.63
CA VAL A 97 3.50 13.83 -0.06
C VAL A 97 2.20 13.55 -0.82
N LEU A 98 1.03 13.83 -0.24
CA LEU A 98 -0.26 13.66 -0.93
C LEU A 98 -0.39 14.56 -2.17
N GLU A 99 0.05 15.82 -2.07
CA GLU A 99 0.07 16.73 -3.21
C GLU A 99 1.02 16.22 -4.31
N ALA A 100 2.21 15.76 -3.93
CA ALA A 100 3.18 15.20 -4.88
C ALA A 100 2.63 13.98 -5.62
N ILE A 101 1.97 13.04 -4.91
CA ILE A 101 1.29 11.89 -5.52
C ILE A 101 0.20 12.37 -6.49
N SER A 102 -0.61 13.35 -6.08
CA SER A 102 -1.70 13.87 -6.90
C SER A 102 -1.19 14.50 -8.20
N VAL A 103 -0.10 15.26 -8.14
CA VAL A 103 0.56 15.84 -9.32
C VAL A 103 1.09 14.73 -10.24
N ALA A 104 1.77 13.72 -9.70
CA ALA A 104 2.32 12.61 -10.48
C ALA A 104 1.22 11.76 -11.16
N LEU A 105 0.10 11.51 -10.48
CA LEU A 105 -1.01 10.77 -11.08
C LEU A 105 -1.73 11.58 -12.16
N ARG A 106 -1.84 12.90 -11.98
CA ARG A 106 -2.41 13.79 -13.01
C ARG A 106 -1.52 13.90 -14.24
N SER A 107 -0.19 13.83 -14.11
CA SER A 107 0.71 13.95 -15.27
C SER A 107 0.71 12.71 -16.17
N ILE A 108 0.27 11.56 -15.66
CA ILE A 108 0.10 10.32 -16.43
C ILE A 108 -1.37 10.03 -16.77
N ALA A 109 -2.29 10.88 -16.33
CA ALA A 109 -3.69 10.74 -16.68
C ALA A 109 -3.86 10.88 -18.20
N PRO A 110 -4.69 10.05 -18.84
CA PRO A 110 -4.97 10.22 -20.26
C PRO A 110 -5.64 11.58 -20.50
N ASP A 111 -5.42 12.15 -21.67
CA ASP A 111 -6.13 13.36 -22.10
C ASP A 111 -7.64 13.15 -22.09
N GLY A 112 -8.37 14.19 -21.70
CA GLY A 112 -9.84 14.19 -21.65
C GLY A 112 -10.39 14.89 -20.43
N LYS A 113 -11.67 15.23 -20.46
CA LYS A 113 -12.39 15.71 -19.28
C LYS A 113 -12.91 14.50 -18.50
N PRO A 114 -13.00 14.58 -17.16
CA PRO A 114 -13.67 13.57 -16.35
C PRO A 114 -15.12 13.29 -16.77
N ASP A 115 -15.71 14.21 -17.53
CA ASP A 115 -17.07 14.16 -18.06
C ASP A 115 -17.19 13.49 -19.44
N ASP A 116 -16.07 13.13 -20.07
CA ASP A 116 -16.03 12.48 -21.39
C ASP A 116 -16.34 10.98 -21.25
N PHE A 117 -17.57 10.67 -20.81
CA PHE A 117 -18.05 9.29 -20.72
C PHE A 117 -18.37 8.74 -22.11
N PRO A 118 -18.20 7.41 -22.33
CA PRO A 118 -18.74 6.75 -23.50
C PRO A 118 -20.23 7.08 -23.67
N PRO A 119 -20.73 7.39 -24.88
CA PRO A 119 -22.14 7.70 -25.12
C PRO A 119 -23.10 6.61 -24.61
N THR A 120 -22.62 5.36 -24.55
CA THR A 120 -23.36 4.21 -24.04
C THR A 120 -23.68 4.27 -22.53
N LEU A 121 -22.98 5.13 -21.78
CA LEU A 121 -23.17 5.32 -20.32
C LEU A 121 -23.88 6.64 -19.98
N SER A 122 -24.51 7.29 -20.97
CA SER A 122 -25.09 8.64 -20.84
C SER A 122 -26.40 8.71 -20.02
N ARG A 123 -26.93 7.60 -19.50
CA ARG A 123 -28.09 7.66 -18.59
C ARG A 123 -27.66 8.36 -17.28
N SER A 124 -28.36 9.43 -16.93
CA SER A 124 -28.00 10.33 -15.83
C SER A 124 -27.88 9.64 -14.47
N SER A 125 -28.66 8.57 -14.22
CA SER A 125 -28.59 7.76 -13.00
C SER A 125 -27.27 6.99 -12.86
N ASP A 126 -26.69 6.56 -13.98
CA ASP A 126 -25.50 5.70 -13.96
C ASP A 126 -24.23 6.54 -13.83
N ARG A 127 -24.26 7.79 -14.31
CA ARG A 127 -23.12 8.70 -14.26
C ARG A 127 -22.65 9.03 -12.83
N ALA A 128 -23.58 9.35 -11.93
CA ALA A 128 -23.24 9.66 -10.54
C ALA A 128 -22.64 8.44 -9.81
N LEU A 129 -23.17 7.25 -10.09
CA LEU A 129 -22.63 5.99 -9.57
C LEU A 129 -21.23 5.72 -10.10
N LEU A 130 -21.01 5.87 -11.42
CA LEU A 130 -19.72 5.65 -12.07
C LEU A 130 -18.64 6.63 -11.58
N MET A 131 -18.97 7.91 -11.44
CA MET A 131 -18.07 8.92 -10.86
C MET A 131 -17.71 8.61 -9.40
N GLY A 132 -18.59 7.92 -8.67
CA GLY A 132 -18.37 7.51 -7.28
C GLY A 132 -17.58 6.21 -7.11
N MET A 133 -17.43 5.38 -8.15
CA MET A 133 -16.84 4.04 -7.98
C MET A 133 -15.39 4.08 -7.49
N GLY A 134 -14.58 5.02 -7.95
CA GLY A 134 -13.20 5.17 -7.49
C GLY A 134 -13.13 5.45 -5.99
N LYS A 135 -14.03 6.32 -5.50
CA LYS A 135 -14.17 6.63 -4.07
C LYS A 135 -14.66 5.40 -3.28
N LEU A 136 -15.69 4.70 -3.78
CA LEU A 136 -16.21 3.48 -3.14
C LEU A 136 -15.14 2.38 -3.06
N ALA A 137 -14.33 2.20 -4.10
CA ALA A 137 -13.23 1.25 -4.09
C ALA A 137 -12.17 1.62 -3.05
N ALA A 138 -11.80 2.90 -2.96
CA ALA A 138 -10.87 3.38 -1.94
C ALA A 138 -11.43 3.18 -0.52
N GLU A 139 -12.69 3.54 -0.29
CA GLU A 139 -13.38 3.35 0.99
C GLU A 139 -13.49 1.86 1.37
N SER A 140 -13.76 0.98 0.39
CA SER A 140 -13.79 -0.46 0.58
C SER A 140 -12.43 -0.99 1.06
N VAL A 141 -11.34 -0.62 0.38
CA VAL A 141 -9.98 -1.04 0.78
C VAL A 141 -9.63 -0.52 2.17
N VAL A 142 -9.94 0.75 2.48
CA VAL A 142 -9.73 1.33 3.82
C VAL A 142 -10.53 0.56 4.87
N GLY A 143 -11.78 0.19 4.58
CA GLY A 143 -12.61 -0.66 5.42
C GLY A 143 -12.00 -2.04 5.67
N LEU A 144 -11.35 -2.65 4.67
CA LEU A 144 -10.63 -3.92 4.87
C LEU A 144 -9.45 -3.77 5.83
N VAL A 145 -8.73 -2.65 5.81
CA VAL A 145 -7.60 -2.41 6.75
C VAL A 145 -8.11 -2.26 8.19
N ASP A 146 -9.25 -1.59 8.36
CA ASP A 146 -9.90 -1.44 9.66
C ASP A 146 -10.32 -2.82 10.21
N LEU A 147 -11.05 -3.60 9.41
CA LEU A 147 -11.56 -4.92 9.77
C LEU A 147 -10.46 -5.98 9.95
N GLY A 148 -9.27 -5.77 9.39
CA GLY A 148 -8.13 -6.67 9.54
C GLY A 148 -7.66 -6.89 10.99
N HIS A 149 -8.15 -6.10 11.94
CA HIS A 149 -7.88 -6.27 13.38
C HIS A 149 -8.78 -7.33 14.05
N GLU A 150 -9.99 -7.52 13.53
CA GLU A 150 -11.00 -8.34 14.19
C GLU A 150 -11.16 -9.68 13.48
N ARG A 151 -11.23 -10.76 14.27
CA ARG A 151 -11.79 -12.04 13.77
C ARG A 151 -13.29 -11.87 13.63
N VAL A 152 -13.74 -10.99 12.72
CA VAL A 152 -15.17 -10.77 12.54
C VAL A 152 -15.74 -11.99 11.84
N VAL A 153 -16.42 -12.81 12.62
CA VAL A 153 -17.26 -13.88 12.10
C VAL A 153 -18.58 -13.22 11.67
N GLY A 154 -18.90 -13.26 10.37
CA GLY A 154 -20.21 -12.82 9.87
C GLY A 154 -20.26 -11.53 9.00
N THR A 155 -19.12 -10.95 8.58
CA THR A 155 -19.12 -9.74 7.73
C THR A 155 -19.48 -9.97 6.27
N GLY A 156 -19.66 -11.22 5.84
CA GLY A 156 -19.84 -11.56 4.42
C GLY A 156 -18.56 -11.39 3.57
N LEU A 157 -17.44 -10.95 4.16
CA LEU A 157 -16.17 -10.83 3.44
C LEU A 157 -15.63 -12.21 3.05
N SER A 158 -15.08 -12.28 1.84
CA SER A 158 -14.33 -13.43 1.36
C SER A 158 -13.08 -13.68 2.24
N LYS A 159 -12.46 -14.85 2.05
CA LYS A 159 -11.20 -15.17 2.74
C LYS A 159 -10.08 -14.25 2.24
N GLU A 160 -10.06 -14.00 0.93
CA GLU A 160 -9.09 -13.19 0.22
C GLU A 160 -9.11 -11.73 0.69
N GLU A 161 -10.31 -11.14 0.86
CA GLU A 161 -10.46 -9.78 1.39
C GLU A 161 -9.97 -9.63 2.82
N ARG A 162 -10.22 -10.64 3.67
CA ARG A 162 -9.72 -10.65 5.05
C ARG A 162 -8.20 -10.77 5.10
N GLU A 163 -7.63 -11.65 4.27
CA GLU A 163 -6.17 -11.77 4.14
C GLU A 163 -5.54 -10.49 3.60
N LEU A 164 -6.18 -9.83 2.63
CA LEU A 164 -5.76 -8.54 2.10
C LEU A 164 -5.77 -7.46 3.19
N GLY A 165 -6.88 -7.33 3.94
CA GLY A 165 -7.01 -6.37 5.03
C GLY A 165 -5.97 -6.56 6.14
N ALA A 166 -5.81 -7.79 6.63
CA ALA A 166 -4.79 -8.13 7.64
C ALA A 166 -3.36 -7.84 7.14
N ARG A 167 -3.09 -8.13 5.86
CA ARG A 167 -1.80 -7.82 5.23
C ARG A 167 -1.54 -6.33 5.15
N LEU A 168 -2.49 -5.54 4.64
CA LEU A 168 -2.37 -4.08 4.52
C LEU A 168 -2.17 -3.45 5.90
N ARG A 169 -2.94 -3.89 6.90
CA ARG A 169 -2.79 -3.44 8.29
C ARG A 169 -1.40 -3.72 8.84
N THR A 170 -0.90 -4.95 8.64
CA THR A 170 0.45 -5.34 9.06
C THR A 170 1.52 -4.48 8.37
N GLY A 171 1.36 -4.19 7.08
CA GLY A 171 2.30 -3.36 6.32
C GLY A 171 2.28 -1.89 6.74
N LEU A 172 1.12 -1.36 7.12
CA LEU A 172 0.95 0.01 7.60
C LEU A 172 1.45 0.22 9.04
N GLY A 173 1.54 -0.85 9.85
CA GLY A 173 2.02 -0.75 11.24
C GLY A 173 1.14 0.19 12.06
N HIS A 174 1.76 1.14 12.80
CA HIS A 174 1.05 2.11 13.63
C HIS A 174 0.22 3.12 12.81
N ILE A 175 0.52 3.31 11.53
CA ILE A 175 -0.26 4.20 10.65
C ILE A 175 -1.70 3.68 10.53
N ALA A 176 -1.90 2.36 10.59
CA ALA A 176 -3.23 1.76 10.50
C ALA A 176 -4.17 2.16 11.66
N GLU A 177 -3.63 2.61 12.79
CA GLU A 177 -4.42 3.06 13.95
C GLU A 177 -5.12 4.41 13.70
N ARG A 178 -4.72 5.14 12.66
CA ARG A 178 -5.31 6.42 12.27
C ARG A 178 -6.52 6.25 11.36
N ILE A 179 -6.72 5.06 10.82
CA ILE A 179 -7.89 4.78 9.99
C ILE A 179 -9.10 4.82 10.91
N PRO A 180 -10.06 5.71 10.66
CA PRO A 180 -11.25 5.79 11.49
C PRO A 180 -11.97 4.45 11.44
N ASN A 181 -12.32 3.93 12.61
CA ASN A 181 -13.12 2.71 12.70
C ASN A 181 -14.38 2.88 11.81
N SER A 182 -14.69 1.88 11.01
CA SER A 182 -15.80 1.82 10.05
C SER A 182 -17.14 2.29 10.62
N ALA A 183 -17.37 2.09 11.93
CA ALA A 183 -18.53 2.63 12.65
C ALA A 183 -18.61 4.18 12.62
N SER A 184 -17.47 4.86 12.51
CA SER A 184 -17.36 6.33 12.38
C SER A 184 -17.63 6.78 10.94
N LEU A 185 -17.21 6.01 9.94
CA LEU A 185 -17.45 6.31 8.52
C LEU A 185 -18.94 6.25 8.16
N GLU A 186 -19.68 5.29 8.73
CA GLU A 186 -21.13 5.21 8.54
C GLU A 186 -21.86 6.48 9.02
N LYS A 187 -21.47 7.02 10.17
CA LYS A 187 -22.06 8.24 10.73
C LYS A 187 -21.82 9.44 9.82
N THR A 188 -20.61 9.58 9.29
CA THR A 188 -20.27 10.65 8.34
C THR A 188 -21.06 10.52 7.02
N SER A 189 -21.22 9.30 6.50
CA SER A 189 -21.99 9.08 5.25
C SER A 189 -23.49 9.40 5.40
N LYS A 190 -24.10 9.04 6.53
CA LYS A 190 -25.50 9.35 6.86
C LYS A 190 -25.73 10.86 7.03
N GLN A 191 -24.76 11.56 7.63
CA GLN A 191 -24.83 13.02 7.83
C GLN A 191 -24.71 13.81 6.50
N VAL A 192 -23.97 13.29 5.52
CA VAL A 192 -23.85 13.91 4.18
C VAL A 192 -25.08 13.66 3.31
N ARG A 193 -25.77 12.51 3.46
CA ARG A 193 -26.99 12.18 2.69
C ARG A 193 -28.27 12.82 3.24
N GLY A 194 -28.25 13.31 4.48
CA GLY A 194 -29.41 13.92 5.15
C GLY A 194 -29.52 15.44 5.02
N LYS A 195 -28.67 16.07 4.21
CA LYS A 195 -28.73 17.50 3.86
C LYS A 195 -28.96 17.63 2.36
#